data_AF-A0A2V6G7H1-F1
#
_entry.id   AF-A0A2V6G7H1-F1
#
_cell.length_a   1.000
_cell.length_b   1.000
_cell.length_c   1.000
_cell.angle_alpha   90.00
_cell.angle_beta   90.00
_cell.angle_gamma   90.00
#
_symmetry.space_group_name_H-M   'P 1'
#
loop_
_entity.id
_entity.type
_entity.pdbx_description
1 polymer ?
#
loop_
_entity_poly.entity_id
_entity_poly.type
_entity_poly.pdbx_seq_one_letter_code
_entity_poly.pdbx_strand_id
1 'polypeptide(L)'
;MFGLAENTAIGLASAAFVQTSPAPKGPLDQLIPWLLDEDQQLRGVAFSELIFDTTGKKVLPFEANNAVDQRVAKAISAACDETMKRFNASDSKIQNIDRINEVSSHFEDTLRELLNATRGLHCDFPVTAEGKLQRSGYPDLRITDLQSKRVFYLDPKLYVAGSRDSSFRTFYFEPKKSTNKVRDDA
;
A
#
# COMPACT_ATOMS: atom_id res chain seq x y z
N MET A 1 75.02 56.59 34.37
CA MET A 1 73.85 56.95 35.21
C MET A 1 72.63 56.88 34.30
N PHE A 2 71.82 55.82 34.50
CA PHE A 2 70.46 55.50 34.05
C PHE A 2 69.89 56.16 32.76
N GLY A 3 69.27 55.45 31.81
CA GLY A 3 68.61 54.16 31.92
C GLY A 3 68.35 53.46 30.58
N LEU A 4 68.21 52.14 30.69
CA LEU A 4 67.72 51.20 29.69
C LEU A 4 66.19 51.35 29.59
N ALA A 5 65.67 51.44 28.37
CA ALA A 5 64.25 51.25 28.11
C ALA A 5 64.03 49.79 27.68
N GLU A 6 63.37 49.02 28.55
CA GLU A 6 62.91 47.66 28.29
C GLU A 6 61.73 47.68 27.32
N ASN A 7 61.90 47.09 26.14
CA ASN A 7 60.80 46.79 25.24
C ASN A 7 60.20 45.43 25.63
N THR A 8 59.10 45.44 26.37
CA THR A 8 58.31 44.26 26.71
C THR A 8 57.46 43.86 25.50
N ALA A 9 57.89 42.82 24.77
CA ALA A 9 57.07 42.16 23.77
C ALA A 9 56.13 41.15 24.46
N ILE A 10 54.86 41.52 24.63
CA ILE A 10 53.81 40.61 25.06
C ILE A 10 53.40 39.78 23.84
N GLY A 11 53.86 38.52 23.78
CA GLY A 11 53.41 37.54 22.80
C GLY A 11 51.99 37.07 23.12
N LEU A 12 51.03 37.42 22.27
CA LEU A 12 49.68 36.85 22.28
C LEU A 12 49.73 35.44 21.68
N ALA A 13 49.68 34.41 22.53
CA ALA A 13 49.48 33.04 22.08
C ALA A 13 48.04 32.89 21.57
N SER A 14 47.87 32.76 20.25
CA SER A 14 46.59 32.40 19.64
C SER A 14 46.34 30.90 19.83
N ALA A 15 45.39 30.55 20.70
CA ALA A 15 44.86 29.20 20.78
C ALA A 15 43.98 28.95 19.54
N ALA A 16 44.51 28.22 18.56
CA ALA A 16 43.73 27.72 17.45
C ALA A 16 42.76 26.65 17.96
N PHE A 17 41.47 26.98 18.08
CA PHE A 17 40.42 25.98 18.18
C PHE A 17 40.39 25.20 16.87
N VAL A 18 40.87 23.95 16.92
CA VAL A 18 40.64 23.00 15.83
C VAL A 18 39.14 22.71 15.81
N GLN A 19 38.43 23.38 14.89
CA GLN A 19 37.09 22.95 14.50
C GLN A 19 37.22 21.60 13.79
N THR A 20 37.03 20.51 14.53
CA THR A 20 36.81 19.20 13.93
C THR A 20 35.46 19.27 13.21
N SER A 21 35.48 19.36 11.89
CA SER A 21 34.26 19.20 11.10
C SER A 21 33.66 17.83 11.43
N PRO A 22 32.35 17.74 11.71
CA PRO A 22 31.72 16.45 11.96
C PRO A 22 31.97 15.53 10.76
N ALA A 23 32.31 14.28 11.04
CA ALA A 23 32.54 13.28 10.02
C ALA A 23 31.33 13.24 9.06
N PRO A 24 31.55 13.13 7.73
CA PRO A 24 30.47 13.09 6.78
C PRO A 24 29.53 11.94 7.13
N LYS A 25 28.24 12.25 7.27
CA LYS A 25 27.18 11.30 7.61
C LYS A 25 27.20 10.14 6.60
N GLY A 26 27.41 8.92 7.10
CA GLY A 26 27.43 7.74 6.26
C GLY A 26 26.03 7.44 5.69
N PRO A 27 25.92 6.55 4.70
CA PRO A 27 24.63 6.16 4.13
C PRO A 27 23.60 5.70 5.18
N LEU A 28 24.04 5.02 6.24
CA LEU A 28 23.18 4.58 7.34
C LEU A 28 22.67 5.73 8.20
N ASP A 29 23.48 6.77 8.42
CA ASP A 29 23.10 7.94 9.22
C ASP A 29 22.02 8.78 8.55
N GLN A 30 21.85 8.63 7.23
CA GLN A 30 20.79 9.25 6.45
C GLN A 30 19.57 8.33 6.33
N LEU A 31 19.81 7.03 6.13
CA LEU A 31 18.75 6.04 5.95
C LEU A 31 17.92 5.80 7.22
N ILE A 32 18.54 5.71 8.39
CA ILE A 32 17.83 5.38 9.64
C ILE A 32 16.79 6.47 10.00
N PRO A 33 17.13 7.78 10.02
CA PRO A 33 16.13 8.81 10.27
C PRO A 33 15.02 8.83 9.21
N TRP A 34 15.36 8.55 7.95
CA TRP A 34 14.37 8.46 6.87
C TRP A 34 13.38 7.31 7.09
N LEU A 35 13.88 6.12 7.46
CA LEU A 35 13.04 4.95 7.75
C LEU A 35 12.13 5.15 8.97
N LEU A 36 12.63 5.82 10.01
CA LEU A 36 11.83 6.13 11.20
C LEU A 36 10.73 7.15 10.94
N ASP A 37 10.82 7.92 9.85
CA ASP A 37 9.87 8.95 9.43
C ASP A 37 9.15 8.56 8.12
N GLU A 38 9.11 7.26 7.78
CA GLU A 38 8.65 6.77 6.47
C GLU A 38 7.26 7.30 6.07
N ASP A 39 6.34 7.38 7.03
CA ASP A 39 4.98 7.89 6.83
C ASP A 39 4.98 9.34 6.33
N GLN A 40 5.90 10.18 6.80
CA GLN A 40 6.03 11.55 6.32
C GLN A 40 6.78 11.60 4.99
N GLN A 41 7.77 10.73 4.79
CA GLN A 41 8.57 10.68 3.56
C GLN A 41 7.76 10.18 2.35
N LEU A 42 6.80 9.28 2.58
CA LEU A 42 5.96 8.68 1.53
C LEU A 42 4.63 9.43 1.34
N ARG A 43 4.33 10.42 2.18
CA ARG A 43 3.13 11.26 2.01
C ARG A 43 3.18 11.99 0.66
N GLY A 44 2.11 11.84 -0.11
CA GLY A 44 1.96 12.50 -1.41
C GLY A 44 2.55 11.73 -2.58
N VAL A 45 3.23 10.58 -2.35
CA VAL A 45 3.59 9.67 -3.42
C VAL A 45 2.32 9.06 -4.01
N ALA A 46 2.14 9.19 -5.32
CA ALA A 46 0.97 8.63 -5.97
C ALA A 46 1.03 7.11 -5.95
N PHE A 47 -0.09 6.45 -5.65
CA PHE A 47 -0.16 4.99 -5.66
C PHE A 47 0.25 4.39 -7.02
N SER A 48 -0.08 5.06 -8.12
CA SER A 48 0.32 4.65 -9.47
C SER A 48 1.83 4.67 -9.69
N GLU A 49 2.53 5.68 -9.13
CA GLU A 49 3.99 5.79 -9.18
C GLU A 49 4.62 4.69 -8.33
N LEU A 50 4.13 4.49 -7.10
CA LEU A 50 4.59 3.42 -6.23
C LEU A 50 4.43 2.03 -6.86
N ILE A 51 3.31 1.75 -7.51
CA ILE A 51 3.09 0.49 -8.22
C ILE A 51 4.05 0.35 -9.39
N PHE A 52 4.26 1.40 -10.18
CA PHE A 52 5.18 1.35 -11.31
C PHE A 52 6.62 1.10 -10.86
N ASP A 53 7.11 1.83 -9.87
CA ASP A 53 8.50 1.71 -9.40
C ASP A 53 8.79 0.37 -8.71
N THR A 54 7.77 -0.22 -8.07
CA THR A 54 7.93 -1.48 -7.34
C THR A 54 7.65 -2.73 -8.17
N THR A 55 6.92 -2.61 -9.28
CA THR A 55 6.43 -3.77 -10.06
C THR A 55 6.66 -3.68 -11.57
N GLY A 56 6.94 -2.48 -12.09
CA GLY A 56 6.98 -2.18 -13.52
C GLY A 56 5.61 -2.17 -14.20
N LYS A 57 4.50 -2.27 -13.43
CA LYS A 57 3.12 -2.28 -13.93
C LYS A 57 2.44 -0.93 -13.76
N LYS A 58 1.44 -0.67 -14.59
CA LYS A 58 0.69 0.59 -14.57
C LYS A 58 -0.65 0.43 -13.88
N VAL A 59 -0.98 1.39 -13.03
CA VAL A 59 -2.36 1.61 -12.60
C VAL A 59 -3.08 2.35 -13.72
N LEU A 60 -4.10 1.71 -14.30
CA LEU A 60 -4.90 2.30 -15.37
C LEU A 60 -6.08 3.08 -14.78
N PRO A 61 -6.42 4.25 -15.34
CA PRO A 61 -7.54 5.02 -14.84
C PRO A 61 -8.86 4.28 -15.07
N PHE A 62 -9.77 4.44 -14.11
CA PHE A 62 -11.17 4.05 -14.27
C PHE A 62 -11.91 5.14 -15.05
N GLU A 63 -12.50 4.76 -16.17
CA GLU A 63 -13.20 5.67 -17.06
C GLU A 63 -14.70 5.40 -17.02
N ALA A 64 -15.47 6.31 -16.40
CA ALA A 64 -16.90 6.10 -16.15
C ALA A 64 -17.74 5.97 -17.43
N ASN A 65 -17.22 6.38 -18.60
CA ASN A 65 -17.86 6.24 -19.91
C ASN A 65 -17.34 5.03 -20.71
N ASN A 66 -16.36 4.29 -20.19
CA ASN A 66 -15.83 3.10 -20.83
C ASN A 66 -16.75 1.90 -20.56
N ALA A 67 -17.17 1.22 -21.62
CA ALA A 67 -18.12 0.10 -21.53
C ALA A 67 -17.58 -1.12 -20.76
N VAL A 68 -16.26 -1.35 -20.75
CA VAL A 68 -15.62 -2.42 -19.96
C VAL A 68 -15.68 -2.05 -18.48
N ASP A 69 -15.30 -0.83 -18.14
CA ASP A 69 -15.22 -0.34 -16.76
C ASP A 69 -16.59 -0.31 -16.11
N GLN A 70 -17.60 0.19 -16.82
CA GLN A 70 -18.99 0.16 -16.37
C GLN A 70 -19.48 -1.27 -16.12
N ARG A 71 -19.18 -2.22 -17.02
CA ARG A 71 -19.61 -3.62 -16.89
C ARG A 71 -18.98 -4.27 -15.66
N VAL A 72 -17.67 -4.11 -15.48
CA VAL A 72 -16.96 -4.69 -14.33
C VAL A 72 -17.40 -4.03 -13.03
N ALA A 73 -17.53 -2.70 -12.98
CA ALA A 73 -18.03 -1.98 -11.81
C ALA A 73 -19.44 -2.42 -11.43
N LYS A 74 -20.34 -2.60 -12.40
CA LYS A 74 -21.70 -3.10 -12.16
C LYS A 74 -21.70 -4.53 -11.59
N ALA A 75 -20.83 -5.39 -12.09
CA ALA A 75 -20.68 -6.75 -11.57
C ALA A 75 -20.16 -6.77 -10.13
N ILE A 76 -19.15 -5.94 -9.83
CA ILE A 76 -18.61 -5.76 -8.48
C ILE A 76 -19.71 -5.25 -7.54
N SER A 77 -20.46 -4.22 -7.94
CA SER A 77 -21.56 -3.68 -7.14
C SER A 77 -22.60 -4.75 -6.81
N ALA A 78 -23.08 -5.49 -7.82
CA ALA A 78 -24.07 -6.55 -7.62
C ALA A 78 -23.54 -7.69 -6.73
N ALA A 79 -22.27 -8.07 -6.88
CA ALA A 79 -21.63 -9.07 -6.03
C ALA A 79 -21.50 -8.59 -4.57
N CYS A 80 -21.12 -7.33 -4.35
CA CYS A 80 -21.08 -6.73 -3.03
C CYS A 80 -22.47 -6.70 -2.39
N ASP A 81 -23.50 -6.25 -3.10
CA ASP A 81 -24.88 -6.16 -2.59
C ASP A 81 -25.40 -7.54 -2.16
N GLU A 82 -25.23 -8.55 -3.01
CA GLU A 82 -25.64 -9.92 -2.71
C GLU A 82 -24.81 -10.54 -1.57
N THR A 83 -23.50 -10.25 -1.51
CA THR A 83 -22.65 -10.71 -0.40
C THR A 83 -23.12 -10.11 0.93
N MET A 84 -23.34 -8.79 0.98
CA MET A 84 -23.84 -8.11 2.17
C MET A 84 -25.21 -8.63 2.59
N LYS A 85 -26.11 -8.88 1.64
CA LYS A 85 -27.41 -9.49 1.90
C LYS A 85 -27.28 -10.87 2.56
N ARG A 86 -26.43 -11.75 2.00
CA ARG A 86 -26.18 -13.09 2.58
C ARG A 86 -25.57 -12.97 3.97
N PHE A 87 -24.64 -12.05 4.15
CA PHE A 87 -23.84 -11.96 5.38
C PHE A 87 -24.64 -11.37 6.53
N ASN A 88 -25.55 -10.44 6.24
CA ASN A 88 -26.47 -9.84 7.21
C ASN A 88 -27.70 -10.72 7.52
N ALA A 89 -27.90 -11.86 6.86
CA ALA A 89 -28.98 -12.79 7.20
C ALA A 89 -28.75 -13.38 8.61
N SER A 90 -29.83 -13.59 9.37
CA SER A 90 -29.73 -14.04 10.78
C SER A 90 -29.16 -15.45 10.94
N ASP A 91 -29.21 -16.27 9.91
CA ASP A 91 -28.65 -17.62 9.84
C ASP A 91 -27.24 -17.67 9.21
N SER A 92 -26.67 -16.51 8.88
CA SER A 92 -25.34 -16.43 8.28
C SER A 92 -24.25 -16.87 9.26
N LYS A 93 -23.27 -17.62 8.74
CA LYS A 93 -22.11 -18.12 9.49
C LYS A 93 -21.26 -17.02 10.14
N ILE A 94 -21.40 -15.78 9.65
CA ILE A 94 -20.61 -14.64 10.12
C ILE A 94 -21.27 -13.86 11.26
N GLN A 95 -22.54 -14.15 11.61
CA GLN A 95 -23.28 -13.43 12.66
C GLN A 95 -22.68 -13.62 14.07
N ASN A 96 -21.92 -14.70 14.28
CA ASN A 96 -21.32 -15.05 15.57
C ASN A 96 -19.78 -14.94 15.57
N ILE A 97 -19.21 -14.20 14.61
CA ILE A 97 -17.76 -14.00 14.51
C ILE A 97 -17.42 -12.64 15.10
N ASP A 98 -16.76 -12.64 16.27
CA ASP A 98 -16.40 -11.40 16.98
C ASP A 98 -15.33 -10.59 16.24
N ARG A 99 -14.41 -11.27 15.54
CA ARG A 99 -13.31 -10.61 14.82
C ARG A 99 -13.66 -10.46 13.34
N ILE A 100 -13.92 -9.23 12.91
CA ILE A 100 -14.21 -8.90 11.51
C ILE A 100 -13.15 -9.42 10.50
N ASN A 101 -11.91 -9.65 10.94
CA ASN A 101 -10.84 -10.20 10.10
C ASN A 101 -11.06 -11.66 9.73
N GLU A 102 -11.78 -12.41 10.57
CA GLU A 102 -12.13 -13.79 10.29
C GLU A 102 -13.29 -13.84 9.26
N VAL A 103 -14.06 -12.75 9.15
CA VAL A 103 -15.12 -12.55 8.15
C VAL A 103 -14.56 -12.20 6.77
N SER A 104 -13.39 -11.56 6.67
CA SER A 104 -12.85 -11.10 5.38
C SER A 104 -12.63 -12.25 4.40
N SER A 105 -12.10 -13.37 4.88
CA SER A 105 -11.88 -14.56 4.04
C SER A 105 -13.16 -15.09 3.43
N HIS A 106 -14.25 -15.17 4.22
CA HIS A 106 -15.56 -15.57 3.75
C HIS A 106 -16.11 -14.58 2.71
N PHE A 107 -15.90 -13.28 2.93
CA PHE A 107 -16.35 -12.23 2.04
C PHE A 107 -15.64 -12.28 0.69
N GLU A 108 -14.31 -12.41 0.70
CA GLU A 108 -13.48 -12.60 -0.49
C GLU A 108 -13.91 -13.84 -1.27
N ASP A 109 -14.12 -14.98 -0.58
CA ASP A 109 -14.57 -16.22 -1.20
C ASP A 109 -15.96 -16.06 -1.85
N THR A 110 -16.90 -15.40 -1.17
CA THR A 110 -18.25 -15.15 -1.70
C THR A 110 -18.23 -14.20 -2.89
N LEU A 111 -17.44 -13.12 -2.83
CA LEU A 111 -17.25 -12.21 -3.95
C LEU A 111 -16.68 -12.93 -5.16
N ARG A 112 -15.65 -13.75 -4.97
CA ARG A 112 -15.04 -14.55 -6.03
C ARG A 112 -16.06 -15.48 -6.69
N GLU A 113 -16.89 -16.17 -5.90
CA GLU A 113 -17.96 -17.03 -6.42
C GLU A 113 -18.98 -16.24 -7.26
N LEU A 114 -19.49 -15.13 -6.74
CA LEU A 114 -20.50 -14.30 -7.41
C LEU A 114 -19.95 -13.64 -8.69
N LEU A 115 -18.71 -13.18 -8.66
CA LEU A 115 -18.06 -12.60 -9.83
C LEU A 115 -17.80 -13.65 -10.92
N ASN A 116 -17.41 -14.89 -10.58
CA ASN A 116 -17.30 -15.97 -11.56
C ASN A 116 -18.66 -16.43 -12.11
N ALA A 117 -19.75 -16.25 -11.37
CA ALA A 117 -21.10 -16.51 -11.88
C ALA A 117 -21.56 -15.45 -12.91
N THR A 118 -20.87 -14.31 -12.99
CA THR A 118 -21.15 -13.25 -13.97
C THR A 118 -20.55 -13.61 -15.32
N ARG A 119 -21.42 -13.81 -16.33
CA ARG A 119 -20.97 -14.14 -17.70
C ARG A 119 -19.99 -13.10 -18.23
N GLY A 120 -18.87 -13.58 -18.76
CA GLY A 120 -17.85 -12.75 -19.38
C GLY A 120 -16.80 -12.23 -18.41
N LEU A 121 -16.88 -12.57 -17.12
CA LEU A 121 -15.84 -12.29 -16.15
C LEU A 121 -15.19 -13.59 -15.65
N HIS A 122 -13.95 -13.46 -15.22
CA HIS A 122 -13.27 -14.44 -14.39
C HIS A 122 -12.69 -13.71 -13.18
N CYS A 123 -12.81 -14.30 -11.99
CA CYS A 123 -12.27 -13.75 -10.75
C CYS A 123 -11.50 -14.83 -10.00
N ASP A 124 -10.30 -14.54 -9.54
CA ASP A 124 -9.58 -15.48 -8.68
C ASP A 124 -8.66 -14.76 -7.71
N PHE A 125 -8.08 -15.51 -6.77
CA PHE A 125 -6.99 -15.02 -5.95
C PHE A 125 -5.74 -14.79 -6.82
N PRO A 126 -5.07 -13.64 -6.71
CA PRO A 126 -3.87 -13.40 -7.49
C PRO A 126 -2.72 -14.29 -7.00
N VAL A 127 -1.83 -14.60 -7.94
CA VAL A 127 -0.64 -15.43 -7.72
C VAL A 127 0.62 -14.57 -7.64
N THR A 128 1.63 -15.06 -6.92
CA THR A 128 2.97 -14.44 -6.92
C THR A 128 3.67 -14.60 -8.27
N ALA A 129 4.83 -13.97 -8.43
CA ALA A 129 5.66 -14.14 -9.62
C ALA A 129 6.04 -15.62 -9.91
N GLU A 130 6.13 -16.44 -8.87
CA GLU A 130 6.41 -17.89 -8.94
C GLU A 130 5.15 -18.74 -9.18
N GLY A 131 3.98 -18.11 -9.39
CA GLY A 131 2.72 -18.79 -9.62
C GLY A 131 2.08 -19.38 -8.36
N LYS A 132 2.54 -19.01 -7.16
CA LYS A 132 1.96 -19.46 -5.90
C LYS A 132 0.74 -18.63 -5.54
N LEU A 133 -0.36 -19.29 -5.17
CA LEU A 133 -1.53 -18.62 -4.63
C LEU A 133 -1.21 -18.02 -3.27
N GLN A 134 -1.54 -16.74 -3.07
CA GLN A 134 -1.33 -16.06 -1.80
C GLN A 134 -2.51 -15.15 -1.48
N ARG A 135 -3.25 -15.52 -0.42
CA ARG A 135 -4.43 -14.77 0.04
C ARG A 135 -4.10 -13.47 0.77
N SER A 136 -2.91 -13.36 1.37
CA SER A 136 -2.52 -12.17 2.13
C SER A 136 -1.86 -11.09 1.28
N GLY A 137 -2.05 -9.84 1.70
CA GLY A 137 -1.49 -8.63 1.08
C GLY A 137 -2.23 -8.23 -0.19
N TYR A 138 -2.01 -7.01 -0.65
CA TYR A 138 -2.65 -6.50 -1.86
C TYR A 138 -2.11 -7.17 -3.14
N PRO A 139 -2.98 -7.40 -4.16
CA PRO A 139 -4.44 -7.30 -4.12
C PRO A 139 -5.09 -8.58 -3.59
N ASP A 140 -6.30 -8.47 -3.04
CA ASP A 140 -7.05 -9.64 -2.54
C ASP A 140 -7.63 -10.47 -3.68
N LEU A 141 -8.20 -9.82 -4.71
CA LEU A 141 -8.83 -10.47 -5.86
C LEU A 141 -8.33 -9.88 -7.18
N ARG A 142 -8.26 -10.73 -8.22
CA ARG A 142 -7.95 -10.38 -9.60
C ARG A 142 -9.13 -10.74 -10.49
N ILE A 143 -9.69 -9.74 -11.16
CA ILE A 143 -10.80 -9.88 -12.10
C ILE A 143 -10.26 -9.70 -13.51
N THR A 144 -10.72 -10.52 -14.46
CA THR A 144 -10.45 -10.37 -15.89
C THR A 144 -11.76 -10.29 -16.64
N ASP A 145 -11.95 -9.20 -17.38
CA ASP A 145 -13.00 -9.15 -18.39
C ASP A 145 -12.58 -10.01 -19.58
N LEU A 146 -13.29 -11.11 -19.81
CA LEU A 146 -12.90 -12.15 -20.78
C LEU A 146 -12.97 -11.67 -22.24
N GLN A 147 -13.77 -10.64 -22.51
CA GLN A 147 -13.90 -10.06 -23.85
C GLN A 147 -12.71 -9.14 -24.18
N SER A 148 -12.45 -8.14 -23.34
CA SER A 148 -11.39 -7.14 -23.55
C SER A 148 -10.02 -7.60 -23.09
N LYS A 149 -9.97 -8.64 -22.24
CA LYS A 149 -8.78 -9.08 -21.48
C LYS A 149 -8.27 -8.07 -20.46
N ARG A 150 -9.01 -6.97 -20.21
CA ARG A 150 -8.64 -5.99 -19.17
C ARG A 150 -8.70 -6.63 -17.79
N VAL A 151 -7.69 -6.33 -16.98
CA VAL A 151 -7.54 -6.83 -15.61
C VAL A 151 -7.94 -5.72 -14.65
N PHE A 152 -8.55 -6.12 -13.53
CA PHE A 152 -8.89 -5.25 -12.43
C PHE A 152 -8.46 -5.92 -11.13
N TYR A 153 -7.86 -5.16 -10.23
CA TYR A 153 -7.55 -5.62 -8.89
C TYR A 153 -8.56 -5.08 -7.90
N LEU A 154 -9.05 -5.95 -7.02
CA LEU A 154 -10.06 -5.61 -6.01
C LEU A 154 -9.52 -5.96 -4.62
N ASP A 155 -9.67 -5.00 -3.72
CA ASP A 155 -9.22 -5.06 -2.32
C ASP A 155 -10.42 -4.72 -1.42
N PRO A 156 -11.36 -5.67 -1.20
CA PRO A 156 -12.56 -5.41 -0.43
C PRO A 156 -12.20 -5.13 1.03
N LYS A 157 -12.93 -4.21 1.66
CA LYS A 157 -12.76 -3.87 3.07
C LYS A 157 -14.11 -3.86 3.77
N LEU A 158 -14.15 -4.53 4.92
CA LEU A 158 -15.33 -4.66 5.76
C LEU A 158 -15.24 -3.75 6.97
N TYR A 159 -16.37 -3.19 7.33
CA TYR A 159 -16.54 -2.42 8.57
C TYR A 159 -17.87 -2.83 9.22
N VAL A 160 -17.91 -2.73 10.54
CA VAL A 160 -19.16 -2.87 11.30
C VAL A 160 -19.99 -1.60 11.13
N ALA A 161 -21.31 -1.71 11.13
CA ALA A 161 -22.19 -0.53 11.08
C ALA A 161 -21.77 0.51 12.14
N GLY A 162 -21.62 1.77 11.72
CA GLY A 162 -21.13 2.86 12.57
C GLY A 162 -19.61 2.99 12.71
N SER A 163 -18.81 2.10 12.12
CA SER A 163 -17.33 2.14 12.20
C SER A 163 -16.63 2.52 10.89
N ARG A 164 -17.39 3.02 9.89
CA ARG A 164 -16.86 3.32 8.55
C ARG A 164 -15.70 4.33 8.56
N ASP A 165 -15.75 5.33 9.43
CA ASP A 165 -14.74 6.39 9.50
C ASP A 165 -13.54 6.02 10.38
N SER A 166 -13.48 4.78 10.87
CA SER A 166 -12.33 4.28 11.61
C SER A 166 -11.11 4.15 10.72
N SER A 167 -9.92 4.44 11.25
CA SER A 167 -8.65 4.10 10.59
C SER A 167 -8.35 2.60 10.59
N PHE A 168 -9.14 1.80 11.31
CA PHE A 168 -9.03 0.35 11.24
C PHE A 168 -9.51 -0.13 9.86
N ARG A 169 -8.62 -0.82 9.12
CA ARG A 169 -8.84 -1.39 7.76
C ARG A 169 -8.79 -0.38 6.61
N THR A 170 -7.89 0.59 6.71
CA THR A 170 -7.49 1.39 5.54
C THR A 170 -6.85 0.53 4.46
N PHE A 171 -7.00 0.96 3.22
CA PHE A 171 -6.22 0.44 2.10
C PHE A 171 -4.73 0.61 2.39
N TYR A 172 -3.94 -0.45 2.20
CA TYR A 172 -2.50 -0.39 2.30
C TYR A 172 -1.84 -1.30 1.26
N PHE A 173 -0.66 -0.89 0.80
CA PHE A 173 0.19 -1.68 -0.08
C PHE A 173 1.59 -1.72 0.51
N GLU A 174 2.13 -2.92 0.68
CA GLU A 174 3.49 -3.12 1.15
C GLU A 174 4.35 -3.64 -0.01
N PRO A 175 5.30 -2.83 -0.52
CA PRO A 175 6.19 -3.27 -1.59
C PRO A 175 7.03 -4.47 -1.18
N LYS A 176 6.85 -5.59 -1.88
CA LYS A 176 7.67 -6.81 -1.68
C LYS A 176 8.20 -7.31 -3.01
N LYS A 177 9.43 -7.82 -3.03
CA LYS A 177 10.00 -8.45 -4.23
C LYS A 177 9.49 -9.89 -4.42
N SER A 178 9.50 -10.69 -3.36
CA SER A 178 9.25 -12.14 -3.43
C SER A 178 7.76 -12.52 -3.42
N THR A 179 6.91 -11.68 -2.85
CA THR A 179 5.48 -12.00 -2.65
C THR A 179 4.56 -10.98 -3.32
N ASN A 180 5.07 -10.25 -4.32
CA ASN A 180 4.24 -9.31 -5.07
C ASN A 180 3.22 -10.04 -5.93
N LYS A 181 2.00 -9.53 -5.94
CA LYS A 181 0.86 -10.10 -6.66
C LYS A 181 0.33 -9.21 -7.79
N VAL A 182 0.89 -8.01 -7.97
CA VAL A 182 0.56 -7.11 -9.08
C VAL A 182 1.40 -7.50 -10.30
N ARG A 183 0.75 -8.14 -11.28
CA ARG A 183 1.39 -8.76 -12.45
C ARG A 183 0.91 -8.19 -13.79
N ASP A 184 -0.14 -7.39 -13.77
CA ASP A 184 -0.82 -6.84 -14.94
C ASP A 184 -0.93 -5.32 -14.81
N ASP A 185 -1.00 -4.63 -15.95
CA ASP A 185 -1.50 -3.25 -15.97
C ASP A 185 -3.02 -3.30 -15.74
N ALA A 186 -3.51 -2.61 -14.72
CA ALA A 186 -4.88 -2.77 -14.22
C ALA A 186 -5.47 -1.45 -13.71
#